data_AF-A0AAW9IJ63-F1
#
_entry.id   AF-A0AAW9IJ63-F1
#
_cell.length_a   1.000
_cell.length_b   1.000
_cell.length_c   1.000
_cell.angle_alpha   90.00
_cell.angle_beta   90.00
_cell.angle_gamma   90.00
#
_symmetry.space_group_name_H-M   'P 1'
#
loop_
_entity.id
_entity.type
_entity.pdbx_description
1 polymer ?
#
loop_
_entity_poly.entity_id
_entity_poly.type
_entity_poly.pdbx_seq_one_letter_code
_entity_poly.pdbx_strand_id
1 'polypeptide(L)'
;LITSFLFFILTRDYINIGTSSFSSVPFYAYLGGAIGILVVLLSNYTTPKVSSFSLSLLVFIGQLSIGILIDYFSYSTVSIGKLIGGLLILFGLSYNMILDKNIEDANKIEKV
;
A
#
# COMPACT_ATOMS: atom_id res chain seq x y z
N LEU A 1 16.49 14.97 -15.81
CA LEU A 1 16.03 15.93 -16.84
C LEU A 1 14.80 15.41 -17.59
N ILE A 2 14.87 14.23 -18.21
CA ILE A 2 13.75 13.62 -18.97
C ILE A 2 12.52 13.33 -18.10
N THR A 3 12.70 12.74 -16.92
CA THR A 3 11.60 12.47 -15.96
C THR A 3 10.95 13.76 -15.46
N SER A 4 11.74 14.80 -15.17
CA SER A 4 11.22 16.11 -14.77
C SER A 4 10.45 16.81 -15.89
N PHE A 5 10.90 16.65 -17.14
CA PHE A 5 10.23 17.21 -18.31
C PHE A 5 8.89 16.50 -18.61
N LEU A 6 8.86 15.18 -18.46
CA LEU A 6 7.63 14.39 -18.56
C LEU A 6 6.63 14.77 -17.47
N PHE A 7 7.10 14.95 -16.22
CA PHE A 7 6.28 15.39 -15.10
C PHE A 7 5.69 16.78 -15.35
N PHE A 8 6.50 17.73 -15.86
CA PHE A 8 6.03 19.07 -16.19
C PHE A 8 4.92 19.08 -17.25
N ILE A 9 5.01 18.21 -18.26
CA ILE A 9 3.97 18.06 -19.29
C ILE A 9 2.68 17.47 -18.70
N LEU A 10 2.78 16.48 -17.81
CA LEU A 10 1.63 15.84 -17.18
C LEU A 10 0.90 16.77 -16.19
N THR A 11 1.66 17.63 -15.50
CA THR A 11 1.13 18.53 -14.47
C THR A 11 0.64 19.87 -15.04
N ARG A 12 0.82 20.13 -16.35
CA ARG A 12 0.54 21.43 -16.98
C ARG A 12 -0.88 21.95 -16.72
N ASP A 13 -1.87 21.07 -16.64
CA ASP A 13 -3.28 21.43 -16.39
C ASP A 13 -3.57 21.74 -14.90
N TYR A 14 -2.75 21.26 -13.98
CA TYR A 14 -2.85 21.55 -12.54
C TYR A 14 -2.13 22.84 -12.14
N ILE A 15 -1.41 23.52 -13.05
CA ILE A 15 -0.69 24.76 -12.73
C ILE A 15 -1.63 25.98 -12.70
N ASN A 16 -2.88 25.86 -13.17
CA ASN A 16 -3.91 26.90 -13.03
C ASN A 16 -4.59 26.86 -11.65
N ILE A 17 -3.81 26.74 -10.57
CA ILE A 17 -4.34 26.85 -9.21
C ILE A 17 -4.35 28.34 -8.85
N GLY A 18 -5.54 28.94 -8.90
CA GLY A 18 -5.75 30.29 -8.37
C GLY A 18 -5.25 30.37 -6.93
N THR A 19 -4.56 31.46 -6.60
CA THR A 19 -3.94 31.71 -5.28
C THR A 19 -4.95 31.72 -4.12
N SER A 20 -6.25 31.67 -4.41
CA SER A 20 -7.36 31.57 -3.45
C SER A 20 -7.62 30.14 -2.93
N SER A 21 -7.08 29.08 -3.55
CA SER A 21 -7.36 27.69 -3.15
C SER A 21 -6.52 27.17 -1.98
N PHE A 22 -5.47 27.89 -1.57
CA PHE A 22 -4.62 27.46 -0.45
C PHE A 22 -5.30 27.59 0.91
N SER A 23 -6.33 28.46 1.04
CA SER A 23 -7.02 28.68 2.32
C SER A 23 -8.19 27.74 2.57
N SER A 24 -8.58 26.92 1.59
CA SER A 24 -9.75 26.02 1.67
C SER A 24 -9.39 24.54 1.84
N VAL A 25 -8.11 24.20 1.96
CA VAL A 25 -7.69 22.80 2.18
C VAL A 25 -8.00 22.42 3.64
N PRO A 26 -8.81 21.38 3.89
CA PRO A 26 -9.13 20.95 5.24
C PRO A 26 -7.89 20.42 5.95
N PHE A 27 -7.72 20.76 7.23
CA PHE A 27 -6.54 20.37 8.03
C PHE A 27 -6.27 18.86 8.01
N TYR A 28 -7.32 18.03 7.94
CA TYR A 28 -7.20 16.56 7.87
C TYR A 28 -6.42 16.07 6.64
N ALA A 29 -6.42 16.81 5.53
CA ALA A 29 -5.67 16.44 4.33
C ALA A 29 -4.14 16.41 4.57
N TYR A 30 -3.64 17.26 5.47
CA TYR A 30 -2.21 17.31 5.83
C TYR A 30 -1.78 16.13 6.72
N LEU A 31 -2.72 15.44 7.37
CA LEU A 31 -2.42 14.26 8.19
C LEU A 31 -1.98 13.06 7.35
N GLY A 32 -2.32 13.01 6.07
CA GLY A 32 -1.87 11.94 5.17
C GLY A 32 -0.34 11.82 5.12
N GLY A 33 0.37 12.94 5.12
CA GLY A 33 1.84 12.96 5.16
C GLY A 33 2.40 12.41 6.48
N ALA A 34 1.81 12.79 7.61
CA ALA A 34 2.20 12.27 8.93
C ALA A 34 1.94 10.75 9.05
N ILE A 35 0.81 10.27 8.54
CA ILE A 35 0.48 8.84 8.48
C ILE A 35 1.49 8.10 7.58
N GLY A 36 1.88 8.68 6.45
CA GLY A 36 2.90 8.10 5.56
C GLY A 36 4.25 7.91 6.25
N ILE A 37 4.73 8.91 6.99
CA ILE A 37 5.96 8.82 7.79
C ILE A 37 5.83 7.71 8.83
N LEU A 38 4.70 7.62 9.53
CA LEU A 38 4.44 6.57 10.51
C LEU A 38 4.51 5.17 9.88
N VAL A 39 3.89 4.98 8.70
CA VAL A 39 3.94 3.70 7.98
C VAL A 39 5.38 3.32 7.59
N VAL A 40 6.18 4.28 7.13
CA VAL A 40 7.59 4.04 6.78
C VAL A 40 8.40 3.65 8.02
N LEU A 41 8.18 4.31 9.16
CA LEU A 41 8.82 3.97 10.43
C LEU A 41 8.46 2.55 10.90
N LEU A 42 7.18 2.18 10.85
CA LEU A 42 6.73 0.82 11.18
C LEU A 42 7.33 -0.21 10.23
N SER A 43 7.39 0.10 8.94
CA SER A 43 8.00 -0.76 7.92
C SER A 43 9.49 -0.98 8.20
N ASN A 44 10.23 0.09 8.46
CA ASN A 44 11.66 0.02 8.76
C ASN A 44 11.95 -0.76 10.06
N TYR A 45 11.11 -0.59 11.08
CA TYR A 45 11.22 -1.34 12.34
C TYR A 45 10.88 -2.83 12.18
N THR A 46 9.93 -3.17 11.32
CA THR A 46 9.46 -4.55 11.11
C THR A 46 10.37 -5.33 10.16
N THR A 47 10.99 -4.65 9.18
CA THR A 47 11.91 -5.23 8.19
C THR A 47 12.99 -6.17 8.77
N PRO A 48 13.70 -5.85 9.88
CA PRO A 48 14.71 -6.76 10.43
C PRO A 48 14.14 -7.98 11.17
N LYS A 49 12.85 -8.00 11.55
CA LYS A 49 12.24 -9.07 12.35
C LYS A 49 11.41 -10.07 11.54
N VAL A 50 11.08 -9.77 10.29
CA VAL A 50 10.13 -10.55 9.48
C VAL A 50 10.63 -10.60 8.03
N SER A 51 10.41 -11.73 7.33
CA SER A 51 10.71 -11.84 5.90
C SER A 51 10.05 -10.69 5.12
N SER A 52 10.80 -10.04 4.22
CA SER A 52 10.33 -8.91 3.39
C SER A 52 9.01 -9.21 2.67
N PHE A 53 8.75 -10.48 2.37
CA PHE A 53 7.50 -10.93 1.76
C PHE A 53 6.28 -10.76 2.69
N SER A 54 6.40 -11.15 3.97
CA SER A 54 5.32 -11.02 4.95
C SER A 54 4.97 -9.56 5.24
N LEU A 55 5.96 -8.66 5.18
CA LEU A 55 5.74 -7.23 5.31
C LEU A 55 4.93 -6.67 4.13
N SER A 56 5.29 -7.04 2.90
CA SER A 56 4.56 -6.65 1.70
C SER A 56 3.10 -7.13 1.75
N LEU A 57 2.88 -8.39 2.16
CA LEU A 57 1.55 -8.96 2.35
C LEU A 57 0.74 -8.15 3.37
N LEU A 58 1.32 -7.87 4.54
CA LEU A 58 0.66 -7.09 5.59
C LEU A 58 0.27 -5.69 5.12
N VAL A 59 1.17 -4.99 4.42
CA VAL A 59 0.91 -3.66 3.86
C VAL A 59 -0.21 -3.72 2.82
N PHE A 60 -0.20 -4.73 1.95
CA PHE A 60 -1.21 -4.90 0.91
C PHE A 60 -2.61 -5.11 1.50
N ILE A 61 -2.72 -6.00 2.48
CA ILE A 61 -3.98 -6.24 3.21
C ILE A 61 -4.44 -5.01 3.95
N GLY A 62 -3.55 -4.32 4.67
CA GLY A 62 -3.89 -3.09 5.37
C GLY A 62 -4.45 -2.04 4.41
N GLN A 63 -3.75 -1.77 3.31
CA GLN A 63 -4.19 -0.79 2.32
C GLN A 63 -5.51 -1.19 1.65
N LEU A 64 -5.70 -2.48 1.34
CA LEU A 64 -6.93 -2.97 0.71
C LEU A 64 -8.12 -2.89 1.67
N SER A 65 -7.93 -3.29 2.93
CA SER A 65 -8.95 -3.19 3.98
C SER A 65 -9.33 -1.74 4.26
N ILE A 66 -8.35 -0.83 4.42
CA ILE A 66 -8.62 0.60 4.57
C ILE A 66 -9.33 1.16 3.33
N GLY A 67 -8.92 0.74 2.12
CA GLY A 67 -9.55 1.18 0.87
C GLY A 67 -11.03 0.80 0.79
N ILE A 68 -11.37 -0.44 1.12
CA ILE A 68 -12.77 -0.90 1.19
C ILE A 68 -13.53 -0.16 2.29
N LEU A 69 -12.91 0.10 3.44
CA LEU A 69 -13.54 0.84 4.54
C LEU A 69 -13.85 2.28 4.11
N ILE A 70 -12.92 2.95 3.44
CA ILE A 70 -13.13 4.30 2.89
C ILE A 70 -14.22 4.28 1.83
N ASP A 71 -14.23 3.31 0.91
CA ASP A 71 -15.29 3.19 -0.10
C ASP A 71 -16.66 3.04 0.56
N TYR A 72 -16.74 2.23 1.61
CA TYR A 72 -17.97 2.03 2.37
C TYR A 72 -18.42 3.32 3.07
N PHE A 73 -17.52 4.08 3.67
CA PHE A 73 -17.86 5.37 4.29
C PHE A 73 -18.21 6.46 3.28
N SER A 74 -17.56 6.52 2.12
CA SER A 74 -17.79 7.56 1.11
C SER A 74 -18.97 7.29 0.19
N TYR A 75 -19.17 6.04 -0.22
CA TYR A 75 -20.15 5.67 -1.25
C TYR A 75 -21.21 4.69 -0.75
N SER A 76 -21.17 4.26 0.53
CA SER A 76 -22.07 3.26 1.13
C SER A 76 -22.18 1.95 0.33
N THR A 77 -21.23 1.71 -0.55
CA THR A 77 -21.23 0.58 -1.49
C THR A 77 -19.90 -0.13 -1.39
N VAL A 78 -19.98 -1.45 -1.25
CA VAL A 78 -18.79 -2.29 -1.23
C VAL A 78 -18.56 -2.77 -2.65
N SER A 79 -17.43 -2.39 -3.24
CA SER A 79 -17.06 -2.88 -4.57
C SER A 79 -16.73 -4.37 -4.50
N ILE A 80 -17.59 -5.20 -5.07
CA ILE A 80 -17.40 -6.66 -5.10
C ILE A 80 -16.09 -7.03 -5.80
N GLY A 81 -15.65 -6.22 -6.78
CA GLY A 81 -14.38 -6.42 -7.48
C GLY A 81 -13.16 -6.24 -6.56
N LYS A 82 -13.19 -5.26 -5.65
CA LYS A 82 -12.11 -5.05 -4.67
C LYS A 82 -12.06 -6.19 -3.65
N LEU A 83 -13.22 -6.73 -3.26
CA LEU A 83 -13.30 -7.91 -2.39
C LEU A 83 -12.74 -9.16 -3.06
N ILE A 84 -13.22 -9.50 -4.26
CA ILE A 84 -12.78 -10.71 -4.99
C ILE A 84 -11.29 -10.61 -5.34
N GLY A 85 -10.86 -9.46 -5.87
CA GLY A 85 -9.45 -9.22 -6.18
C GLY A 85 -8.56 -9.28 -4.93
N GLY A 86 -9.01 -8.68 -3.82
CA GLY A 86 -8.30 -8.75 -2.54
C GLY A 86 -8.18 -10.16 -2.01
N LEU A 87 -9.25 -10.95 -2.08
CA LEU A 87 -9.26 -12.35 -1.68
C LEU A 87 -8.31 -13.19 -2.54
N LEU A 88 -8.31 -12.98 -3.85
CA LEU A 88 -7.44 -13.69 -4.79
C LEU A 88 -5.95 -13.43 -4.49
N ILE A 89 -5.59 -12.18 -4.21
CA ILE A 89 -4.22 -11.79 -3.87
C ILE A 89 -3.82 -12.36 -2.51
N LEU A 90 -4.71 -12.28 -1.52
CA LEU A 90 -4.54 -12.91 -0.21
C LEU A 90 -4.23 -14.39 -0.32
N PHE A 91 -5.01 -15.13 -1.12
CA PHE A 91 -4.81 -16.55 -1.34
C PHE A 91 -3.50 -16.84 -2.08
N GLY A 92 -3.22 -16.13 -3.17
CA GLY A 92 -2.01 -16.34 -3.97
C GLY A 92 -0.73 -16.09 -3.17
N LEU A 93 -0.68 -15.00 -2.41
CA LEU A 93 0.49 -14.65 -1.60
C LEU A 93 0.62 -15.57 -0.38
N SER A 94 -0.49 -15.95 0.29
CA SER A 94 -0.45 -16.88 1.41
C SER A 94 0.03 -18.27 0.99
N TYR A 95 -0.42 -18.75 -0.17
CA TYR A 95 0.03 -20.02 -0.74
C TYR A 95 1.53 -20.01 -1.04
N ASN A 96 2.03 -18.93 -1.66
CA ASN A 96 3.44 -18.75 -1.94
C ASN A 96 4.28 -18.73 -0.64
N MET A 97 3.80 -18.07 0.41
CA MET A 97 4.50 -18.03 1.70
C MET A 97 4.62 -19.39 2.38
N ILE A 98 3.56 -20.20 2.32
CA ILE A 98 3.56 -21.56 2.90
C ILE A 98 4.53 -22.45 2.13
N LEU A 99 4.56 -22.32 0.80
CA LEU A 99 5.48 -23.06 -0.05
C LEU A 99 6.95 -22.69 0.24
N ASP A 100 7.27 -21.40 0.33
CA ASP A 100 8.62 -20.93 0.63
C ASP A 100 9.12 -21.46 1.98
N LYS A 101 8.27 -21.43 3.02
CA LYS A 101 8.61 -22.01 4.33
C LYS A 101 8.88 -23.52 4.24
N ASN A 102 8.04 -24.26 3.54
CA ASN A 102 8.21 -25.71 3.37
C ASN A 102 9.50 -26.06 2.58
N ILE A 103 9.87 -25.25 1.59
CA ILE A 103 11.12 -25.41 0.82
C ILE A 103 12.33 -25.09 1.71
N GLU A 104 12.25 -24.05 2.54
CA GLU A 104 13.32 -23.67 3.48
C GLU A 104 13.54 -24.74 4.56
N ASP A 105 12.46 -25.34 5.07
CA ASP A 105 12.50 -26.44 6.04
C ASP A 105 13.08 -27.72 5.42
N ALA A 106 12.72 -28.06 4.18
CA ALA A 106 13.27 -29.23 3.46
C ALA A 106 14.78 -29.10 3.20
N ASN A 107 15.25 -27.91 2.80
CA ASN A 107 16.68 -27.65 2.57
C ASN A 107 17.53 -27.72 3.86
N LYS A 108 16.92 -27.46 5.02
CA LYS A 108 17.59 -27.63 6.33
C LYS A 108 17.79 -29.10 6.69
N ILE A 109 16.83 -29.96 6.35
CA ILE A 109 16.88 -31.40 6.68
C ILE A 109 17.90 -32.13 5.79
N GLU A 110 18.05 -31.74 4.52
CA GLU A 110 19.06 -32.33 3.61
C GLU A 110 20.51 -31.94 3.96
N LYS A 111 20.71 -30.86 4.72
CA LYS A 111 22.04 -30.38 5.14
C LYS A 111 22.49 -30.90 6.52
N VAL A 112 21.72 -31.77 7.18
CA VAL A 112 22.04 -32.42 8.46
C VAL A 112 22.41 -33.89 8.20
#